data_AF-A0A954GL71-F1
#
_entry.id   AF-A0A954GL71-F1
#
_cell.length_a   1.000
_cell.length_b   1.000
_cell.length_c   1.000
_cell.angle_alpha   90.00
_cell.angle_beta   90.00
_cell.angle_gamma   90.00
#
_symmetry.space_group_name_H-M   'P 1'
#
loop_
_entity.id
_entity.type
_entity.pdbx_description
1 polymer ?
#
loop_
_entity_poly.entity_id
_entity_poly.type
_entity_poly.pdbx_seq_one_letter_code
_entity_poly.pdbx_strand_id
1 'polypeptide(L)'
;MQFSFEVDPNLDVAIGLEADFIEGHDSEYSTEPVDEFVALMPTEAKPGSEDKVRMLSARYAAGVPLWHESDCYDHGPDSLEQDEFDLEEEDF
;
A
#
# COMPACT_ATOMS: atom_id res chain seq x y z
N MET A 1 17.91 -27.06 1.59
CA MET A 1 18.52 -25.73 1.64
C MET A 1 18.79 -25.41 3.10
N GLN A 2 20.04 -25.15 3.48
CA GLN A 2 20.36 -24.67 4.82
C GLN A 2 20.72 -23.19 4.69
N PHE A 3 19.97 -22.33 5.37
CA PHE A 3 20.27 -20.90 5.43
C PHE A 3 20.94 -20.65 6.78
N SER A 4 22.17 -20.15 6.73
CA SER A 4 22.89 -19.64 7.89
C SER A 4 22.69 -18.13 7.94
N PHE A 5 21.86 -17.66 8.86
CA PHE A 5 21.73 -16.23 9.17
C PHE A 5 22.59 -15.94 10.39
N GLU A 6 23.58 -15.07 10.22
CA GLU A 6 24.49 -14.64 11.28
C GLU A 6 23.94 -13.33 11.85
N VAL A 7 23.39 -13.41 13.06
CA VAL A 7 22.81 -12.24 13.77
C VAL A 7 23.94 -11.48 14.44
N ASP A 8 24.25 -10.27 13.97
CA ASP A 8 25.12 -9.36 14.72
C ASP A 8 24.34 -8.78 15.91
N PRO A 9 24.70 -9.10 17.17
CA PRO A 9 23.97 -8.62 18.35
C PRO A 9 24.11 -7.11 18.58
N ASN A 10 25.01 -6.41 17.88
CA ASN A 10 25.12 -4.95 17.92
C ASN A 10 24.31 -4.26 16.82
N LEU A 11 23.75 -5.03 15.89
CA LEU A 11 22.88 -4.52 14.84
C LEU A 11 21.45 -4.43 15.38
N ASP A 12 21.02 -3.23 15.72
CA ASP A 12 19.65 -2.97 16.15
C ASP A 12 18.70 -2.99 14.93
N VAL A 13 18.30 -4.18 14.52
CA VAL A 13 17.34 -4.42 13.41
C VAL A 13 15.91 -3.99 13.80
N ALA A 14 15.67 -3.61 15.06
CA ALA A 14 14.34 -3.22 15.52
C ALA A 14 13.85 -1.90 14.89
N ILE A 15 14.75 -1.14 14.27
CA ILE A 15 14.44 0.03 13.46
C ILE A 15 15.33 -0.10 12.23
N GLY A 16 14.78 -0.26 11.03
CA GLY A 16 15.54 -0.39 9.77
C GLY A 16 16.35 0.86 9.45
N LEU A 17 17.44 1.06 10.18
CA LEU A 17 18.38 2.18 10.12
C LEU A 17 19.75 1.61 9.77
N GLU A 18 19.87 1.07 8.56
CA GLU A 18 21.13 1.26 7.86
C GLU A 18 21.19 2.74 7.46
N ALA A 19 21.90 3.50 8.28
CA ALA A 19 22.17 4.92 8.10
C ALA A 19 23.18 5.16 6.96
N ASP A 20 22.93 4.57 5.79
CA ASP A 20 23.38 5.15 4.53
C ASP A 20 22.30 6.15 4.12
N PHE A 21 22.71 7.42 4.08
CA PHE A 21 21.90 8.57 3.71
C PHE A 21 21.03 8.27 2.49
N ILE A 22 19.74 8.06 2.69
CA ILE A 22 18.74 8.35 1.67
C ILE A 22 18.60 9.88 1.61
N GLU A 23 19.67 10.54 1.18
CA GLU A 23 19.67 11.93 0.73
C GLU A 23 18.97 11.94 -0.64
N GLY A 24 17.64 11.86 -0.64
CA GLY A 24 16.86 11.86 -1.87
C GLY A 24 15.49 11.18 -1.83
N HIS A 25 14.97 10.76 -0.68
CA HIS A 25 13.58 10.26 -0.57
C HIS A 25 12.72 11.22 0.22
N ASP A 26 12.79 12.51 -0.14
CA ASP A 26 11.58 13.34 -0.20
C ASP A 26 10.71 12.81 -1.37
N SER A 27 10.25 11.56 -1.26
CA SER A 27 8.98 11.22 -1.89
C SER A 27 7.96 12.01 -1.08
N GLU A 28 7.72 13.24 -1.52
CA GLU A 28 6.66 14.11 -1.05
C GLU A 28 5.34 13.39 -1.39
N TYR A 29 5.01 12.36 -0.60
CA TYR A 29 3.70 11.77 -0.60
C TYR A 29 2.81 12.79 0.11
N SER A 30 2.45 13.84 -0.64
CA SER A 30 1.57 14.91 -0.20
C SER A 30 0.22 14.26 0.08
N THR A 31 0.04 13.83 1.32
CA THR A 31 -1.20 13.23 1.78
C THR A 31 -2.11 14.41 2.05
N GLU A 32 -2.96 14.74 1.09
CA GLU A 32 -4.04 15.72 1.30
C GLU A 32 -4.77 15.35 2.60
N PRO A 33 -5.02 16.31 3.52
CA PRO A 33 -5.63 16.01 4.80
C PRO A 33 -7.00 15.37 4.56
N VAL A 34 -7.07 14.07 4.83
CA VAL A 34 -8.32 13.34 4.83
C VAL A 34 -9.02 13.64 6.15
N ASP A 35 -10.31 13.92 6.07
CA ASP A 35 -11.13 14.19 7.25
C ASP A 35 -10.99 13.04 8.26
N GLU A 36 -10.75 13.36 9.53
CA GLU A 36 -10.51 12.36 10.59
C GLU A 36 -11.69 11.38 10.71
N PHE A 37 -12.90 11.84 10.38
CA PHE A 37 -14.09 11.01 10.32
C PHE A 37 -14.01 9.95 9.20
N VAL A 38 -13.44 10.30 8.04
CA VAL A 38 -13.29 9.38 6.91
C VAL A 38 -12.27 8.30 7.22
N ALA A 39 -11.21 8.61 7.98
CA ALA A 39 -10.22 7.62 8.40
C ALA A 39 -10.84 6.49 9.27
N LEU A 40 -11.89 6.78 10.03
CA LEU A 40 -12.59 5.78 10.85
C LEU A 40 -13.57 4.91 10.07
N MET A 41 -13.92 5.29 8.83
CA MET A 41 -14.88 4.55 8.02
C MET A 41 -14.24 3.34 7.35
N PRO A 42 -14.98 2.23 7.16
CA PRO A 42 -14.52 1.11 6.35
C PRO A 42 -14.26 1.54 4.90
N THR A 43 -13.30 0.89 4.26
CA THR A 43 -13.02 1.09 2.83
C THR A 43 -13.40 -0.13 2.00
N GLU A 44 -14.14 0.12 0.92
CA GLU A 44 -14.51 -0.89 -0.09
C GLU A 44 -13.40 -1.13 -1.11
N ALA A 45 -12.33 -0.33 -1.06
CA ALA A 45 -11.20 -0.41 -1.99
C ALA A 45 -10.48 -1.77 -1.88
N LYS A 46 -10.17 -2.37 -3.03
CA LYS A 46 -9.44 -3.64 -3.10
C LYS A 46 -8.01 -3.53 -2.54
N PRO A 47 -7.46 -4.62 -1.99
CA PRO A 47 -6.05 -4.68 -1.61
C PRO A 47 -5.13 -4.26 -2.76
N GLY A 48 -4.22 -3.31 -2.50
CA GLY A 48 -3.25 -2.81 -3.47
C GLY A 48 -3.73 -1.65 -4.35
N SER A 49 -5.00 -1.25 -4.29
CA SER A 49 -5.46 -0.05 -5.00
C SER A 49 -4.95 1.23 -4.34
N GLU A 50 -4.85 2.31 -5.12
CA GLU A 50 -4.43 3.63 -4.62
C GLU A 50 -5.37 4.16 -3.53
N ASP A 51 -6.68 3.98 -3.71
CA ASP A 51 -7.70 4.36 -2.74
C ASP A 51 -7.51 3.65 -1.39
N LYS A 52 -7.12 2.37 -1.42
CA LYS A 52 -6.79 1.63 -0.21
C LYS A 52 -5.59 2.27 0.48
N VAL A 53 -4.51 2.53 -0.26
CA VAL A 53 -3.28 3.14 0.28
C VAL A 53 -3.57 4.52 0.88
N ARG A 54 -4.36 5.36 0.20
CA ARG A 54 -4.75 6.68 0.68
C ARG A 54 -5.57 6.64 1.96
N MET A 55 -6.49 5.68 2.08
CA MET A 55 -7.24 5.48 3.32
C MET A 55 -6.31 5.04 4.47
N LEU A 56 -5.39 4.12 4.19
CA LEU A 56 -4.45 3.61 5.17
C LEU A 56 -3.47 4.70 5.66
N SER A 57 -2.98 5.56 4.77
CA SER A 57 -2.12 6.69 5.16
C SER A 57 -2.86 7.71 6.01
N ALA A 58 -4.12 8.00 5.69
CA ALA A 58 -4.99 8.84 6.52
C ALA A 58 -5.19 8.28 7.93
N ARG A 59 -5.46 6.96 8.05
CA ARG A 59 -5.58 6.28 9.35
C ARG A 59 -4.31 6.37 10.17
N TYR A 60 -3.16 6.17 9.52
CA TYR A 60 -1.86 6.31 10.16
C TYR A 60 -1.64 7.73 10.68
N ALA A 61 -1.93 8.74 9.86
CA ALA A 61 -1.80 10.15 10.25
C ALA A 61 -2.74 10.54 11.41
N ALA A 62 -3.94 9.96 11.46
CA ALA A 62 -4.90 10.16 12.56
C ALA A 62 -4.57 9.35 13.82
N GLY A 63 -3.59 8.44 13.79
CA GLY A 63 -3.23 7.60 14.95
C GLY A 63 -4.30 6.57 15.32
N VAL A 64 -5.13 6.14 14.36
CA VAL A 64 -6.19 5.14 14.56
C VAL A 64 -5.75 3.78 13.99
N PRO A 65 -6.43 2.67 14.34
CA PRO A 65 -6.10 1.36 13.79
C PRO A 65 -6.11 1.36 12.26
N LEU A 66 -5.09 0.73 11.68
CA LEU A 66 -4.92 0.68 10.22
C LEU A 66 -6.05 -0.11 9.53
N TRP A 67 -6.57 -1.14 10.19
CA TRP A 67 -7.57 -2.05 9.66
C TRP A 67 -8.92 -1.84 10.36
N HIS A 68 -9.99 -1.84 9.58
CA HIS A 68 -11.38 -1.86 10.08
C HIS A 68 -12.00 -3.25 9.81
N GLU A 69 -12.86 -3.76 10.69
CA GLU A 69 -13.43 -5.11 10.57
C GLU A 69 -14.25 -5.31 9.29
N SER A 70 -14.88 -4.23 8.83
CA SER A 70 -15.67 -4.19 7.59
C SER A 70 -14.88 -3.70 6.36
N ASP A 71 -13.55 -3.61 6.42
CA ASP A 71 -12.75 -3.32 5.24
C ASP A 71 -12.88 -4.45 4.19
N CYS A 72 -12.77 -4.08 2.91
CA CYS A 72 -12.69 -5.06 1.83
C CYS A 72 -11.52 -6.04 2.05
N TYR A 73 -11.86 -7.34 2.11
CA TYR A 73 -10.95 -8.47 2.30
C TYR A 73 -10.84 -9.33 1.03
N ASP A 74 -11.45 -8.90 -0.08
CA ASP A 74 -11.37 -9.62 -1.33
C ASP A 74 -9.99 -9.40 -1.97
N HIS A 75 -9.16 -10.44 -1.89
CA HIS A 75 -7.84 -10.49 -2.52
C HIS A 75 -7.89 -11.12 -3.93
N GLY A 76 -9.08 -11.32 -4.47
CA GLY A 76 -9.26 -11.84 -5.82
C GLY A 76 -8.65 -10.92 -6.88
N PRO A 77 -8.25 -11.48 -8.03
CA PRO A 77 -7.83 -10.66 -9.17
C PRO A 77 -8.95 -9.68 -9.51
N ASP A 78 -8.59 -8.49 -9.99
CA ASP A 78 -9.58 -7.67 -10.68
C ASP A 78 -10.12 -8.49 -11.84
N SER A 79 -11.43 -8.66 -11.89
CA SER A 79 -12.09 -9.27 -13.03
C SER A 79 -11.65 -8.45 -14.23
N LEU A 80 -10.78 -9.02 -15.08
CA LEU A 80 -10.27 -8.42 -16.31
C LEU A 80 -11.41 -8.33 -17.34
N GLU A 81 -12.51 -7.67 -16.99
CA GLU A 81 -13.62 -7.41 -17.89
C GLU A 81 -13.47 -5.98 -18.42
N GLN A 82 -12.44 -5.73 -19.24
CA GLN A 82 -12.39 -4.67 -20.28
C GLN A 82 -10.99 -4.49 -20.91
N ASP A 83 -10.34 -5.56 -21.39
CA ASP A 83 -9.23 -5.44 -22.35
C ASP A 83 -9.37 -6.43 -23.51
N GLU A 84 -10.61 -6.81 -23.86
CA GLU A 84 -10.90 -7.57 -25.08
C GLU A 84 -11.54 -6.67 -26.15
N PHE A 85 -10.84 -6.60 -27.29
CA PHE A 85 -11.26 -6.16 -28.62
C PHE A 85 -11.29 -4.66 -28.94
N ASP A 86 -10.11 -4.12 -29.24
CA ASP A 86 -9.95 -3.08 -30.27
C ASP A 86 -8.91 -3.50 -31.33
N LEU A 87 -9.00 -4.77 -31.77
CA LEU A 87 -8.40 -5.18 -33.02
C LEU A 87 -9.40 -4.83 -34.13
N GLU A 88 -9.39 -3.58 -34.58
CA GLU A 88 -10.02 -3.23 -35.86
C GLU A 88 -9.44 -4.15 -36.94
N GLU A 89 -10.33 -4.91 -37.59
CA GLU A 89 -10.04 -5.63 -38.82
C GLU A 89 -9.34 -4.68 -39.81
N GLU A 90 -8.08 -4.97 -40.14
CA GLU A 90 -7.49 -4.49 -41.38
C GLU A 90 -8.27 -5.13 -42.53
N ASP A 91 -9.18 -4.36 -43.13
CA ASP A 91 -9.93 -4.74 -44.32
C ASP A 91 -8.98 -4.79 -45.54
N PHE A 92 -9.02 -5.93 -46.23
CA PHE A 92 -8.16 -6.38 -47.33
C PHE A 92 -8.42 -5.66 -48.66
#